data_AF-A0A821XBW7-F1
#
_entry.id   AF-A0A821XBW7-F1
#
_cell.length_a   1.000
_cell.length_b   1.000
_cell.length_c   1.000
_cell.angle_alpha   90.00
_cell.angle_beta   90.00
_cell.angle_gamma   90.00
#
_symmetry.space_group_name_H-M   'P 1'
#
loop_
_entity.id
_entity.type
_entity.pdbx_description
1 polymer ?
#
loop_
_entity_poly.entity_id
_entity_poly.type
_entity_poly.pdbx_seq_one_letter_code
_entity_poly.pdbx_strand_id
1 'polypeptide(L)'
;MELKGINSCQTPLINNSKIITSSTDIISNVWCPSSFDNEPYLLISLSNLTYITRLNIKTISSNIYYHLEYTRDNLINHYTIWHSYRLLNNKHETIQLDPPIIVKYIRLNIKQMKINSCFQLEIFGCIFTDGVVSYSMLQGNNQLEDDTYDGQYNIKHRYLYDGLGQLSDGQTGPDDHEDLHGFQWVKIN
;
A
#
# COMPACT_ATOMS: atom_id res chain seq x y z
N MET A 1 -15.11 15.25 -25.59
CA MET A 1 -15.88 14.44 -24.61
C MET A 1 -14.93 14.16 -23.47
N GLU A 2 -14.85 15.08 -22.51
CA GLU A 2 -14.03 14.90 -21.31
C GLU A 2 -14.65 13.78 -20.47
N LEU A 3 -13.95 12.66 -20.35
CA LEU A 3 -14.25 11.70 -19.30
C LEU A 3 -13.95 12.40 -17.98
N LYS A 4 -14.99 12.65 -17.18
CA LYS A 4 -14.85 12.96 -15.75
C LYS A 4 -14.27 11.74 -15.04
N GLY A 5 -12.96 11.54 -15.19
CA GLY A 5 -12.20 10.57 -14.42
C GLY A 5 -11.70 11.22 -13.13
N ILE A 6 -11.69 10.42 -12.06
CA ILE A 6 -10.77 10.57 -10.91
C ILE A 6 -11.15 11.68 -9.92
N ASN A 7 -12.21 11.46 -9.12
CA ASN A 7 -12.38 12.16 -7.83
C ASN A 7 -13.13 11.36 -6.75
N SER A 8 -13.39 10.05 -6.93
CA SER A 8 -14.23 9.29 -5.98
C SER A 8 -13.47 8.51 -4.90
N CYS A 9 -12.15 8.36 -4.98
CA CYS A 9 -11.37 7.47 -4.10
C CYS A 9 -10.30 8.22 -3.27
N GLN A 10 -10.69 9.37 -2.72
CA GLN A 10 -9.85 10.23 -1.86
C GLN A 10 -10.54 10.54 -0.53
N THR A 11 -11.43 9.66 -0.07
CA THR A 11 -12.19 9.84 1.16
C THR A 11 -11.47 9.26 2.37
N PRO A 12 -11.44 9.94 3.53
CA PRO A 12 -10.93 9.36 4.77
C PRO A 12 -11.70 8.10 5.17
N LEU A 13 -10.98 7.02 5.45
CA LEU A 13 -11.55 5.72 5.85
C LEU A 13 -11.75 5.68 7.38
N ILE A 14 -12.73 6.44 7.88
CA ILE A 14 -12.90 6.65 9.34
C ILE A 14 -13.94 5.71 9.99
N ASN A 15 -14.86 5.07 9.24
CA ASN A 15 -16.03 4.46 9.88
C ASN A 15 -16.07 2.92 10.02
N ASN A 16 -15.12 2.13 9.50
CA ASN A 16 -15.22 0.65 9.51
C ASN A 16 -13.87 -0.11 9.56
N SER A 17 -12.82 0.49 10.15
CA SER A 17 -11.52 -0.16 10.34
C SER A 17 -11.32 -0.60 11.80
N LYS A 18 -10.83 -1.82 12.00
CA LYS A 18 -10.43 -2.31 13.32
C LYS A 18 -8.92 -2.20 13.41
N ILE A 19 -8.44 -1.40 14.34
CA ILE A 19 -7.01 -1.28 14.59
C ILE A 19 -6.59 -2.45 15.49
N ILE A 20 -5.53 -3.17 15.09
CA ILE A 20 -4.98 -4.31 15.83
C ILE A 20 -3.58 -3.90 16.27
N THR A 21 -3.44 -3.45 17.52
CA THR A 21 -2.15 -3.06 18.11
C THR A 21 -1.76 -4.02 19.23
N SER A 22 -0.46 -4.16 19.47
CA SER A 22 0.11 -4.95 20.56
C SER A 22 -0.12 -4.35 21.95
N SER A 23 -0.45 -3.05 22.04
CA SER A 23 -0.80 -2.40 23.30
C SER A 23 -1.58 -1.09 23.13
N THR A 24 -2.60 -0.95 23.98
CA THR A 24 -3.37 0.24 24.41
C THR A 24 -4.29 0.97 23.42
N ASP A 25 -5.43 1.35 23.98
CA ASP A 25 -6.61 1.97 23.38
C ASP A 25 -6.27 3.23 22.56
N ILE A 26 -6.82 3.30 21.35
CA ILE A 26 -6.78 4.51 20.52
C ILE A 26 -7.75 5.52 21.11
N ILE A 27 -7.21 6.45 21.89
CA ILE A 27 -7.89 7.71 22.18
C ILE A 27 -7.54 8.65 21.03
N SER A 28 -8.51 8.98 20.17
CA SER A 28 -8.42 10.06 19.17
C SER A 28 -7.42 9.85 18.01
N ASN A 29 -7.32 8.64 17.43
CA ASN A 29 -6.49 8.31 16.25
C ASN A 29 -4.96 8.48 16.43
N VAL A 30 -4.48 8.59 17.66
CA VAL A 30 -3.04 8.67 17.96
C VAL A 30 -2.54 7.30 18.40
N TRP A 31 -1.38 6.89 17.91
CA TRP A 31 -0.70 5.66 18.31
C TRP A 31 0.69 5.95 18.87
N CYS A 32 1.02 5.28 19.98
CA CYS A 32 2.30 5.33 20.66
C CYS A 32 2.78 3.89 20.88
N PRO A 33 3.99 3.50 20.45
CA PRO A 33 4.54 2.21 20.83
C PRO A 33 4.97 2.21 22.30
N SER A 34 5.05 1.01 22.86
CA SER A 34 5.69 0.79 24.15
C SER A 34 7.16 1.23 24.11
N SER A 35 7.64 1.87 25.19
CA SER A 35 9.02 2.35 25.31
C SER A 35 10.08 1.25 25.20
N PHE A 36 9.70 -0.02 25.32
CA PHE A 36 10.59 -1.19 25.23
C PHE A 36 10.29 -2.08 24.02
N ASP A 37 9.48 -1.60 23.07
CA ASP A 37 9.22 -2.32 21.83
C ASP A 37 10.40 -2.11 20.86
N ASN A 38 11.11 -3.19 20.54
CA ASN A 38 12.25 -3.16 19.62
C ASN A 38 11.82 -3.24 18.14
N GLU A 39 10.60 -3.69 17.86
CA GLU A 39 10.06 -3.82 16.50
C GLU A 39 8.62 -3.25 16.41
N PRO A 40 8.43 -1.97 16.75
CA PRO A 40 7.10 -1.40 16.88
C PRO A 40 6.36 -1.35 15.55
N TYR A 41 5.09 -1.78 15.54
CA TYR A 41 4.24 -1.69 14.37
C TYR A 41 2.79 -1.27 14.70
N LEU A 42 2.18 -0.54 13.77
CA LEU A 42 0.75 -0.25 13.76
C LEU A 42 0.09 -1.03 12.62
N LEU A 43 -0.77 -1.99 12.96
CA LEU A 43 -1.54 -2.78 12.00
C LEU A 43 -3.01 -2.35 11.99
N ILE A 44 -3.55 -2.14 10.79
CA ILE A 44 -4.94 -1.76 10.56
C ILE A 44 -5.60 -2.85 9.72
N SER A 45 -6.71 -3.38 10.22
CA SER A 45 -7.58 -4.31 9.52
C SER A 45 -8.77 -3.59 8.92
N LEU A 46 -9.00 -3.82 7.63
CA LEU A 46 -10.11 -3.24 6.86
C LEU A 46 -11.20 -4.29 6.68
N SER A 47 -12.45 -3.89 6.92
CA SER A 47 -13.60 -4.80 6.84
C SER A 47 -13.81 -5.34 5.42
N ASN A 48 -13.46 -4.57 4.39
CA ASN A 48 -13.51 -4.96 2.98
C ASN A 48 -12.12 -4.77 2.34
N LEU A 49 -11.89 -5.44 1.20
CA LEU A 49 -10.78 -5.06 0.34
C LEU A 49 -10.95 -3.58 -0.04
N THR A 50 -9.88 -2.83 0.15
CA THR A 50 -9.90 -1.39 0.05
C THR A 50 -8.79 -0.95 -0.87
N TYR A 51 -9.11 -0.08 -1.80
CA TYR A 51 -8.16 0.58 -2.67
C TYR A 51 -7.67 1.86 -1.97
N ILE A 52 -6.41 1.88 -1.56
CA ILE A 52 -5.77 2.97 -0.82
C ILE A 52 -4.88 3.76 -1.76
N THR A 53 -5.08 5.07 -1.77
CA THR A 53 -4.36 6.01 -2.62
C THR A 53 -3.42 6.90 -1.84
N ARG A 54 -3.68 7.12 -0.54
CA ARG A 54 -2.93 8.11 0.24
C ARG A 54 -2.96 7.84 1.74
N LEU A 55 -1.85 8.17 2.38
CA LEU A 55 -1.69 8.16 3.84
C LEU A 55 -1.30 9.56 4.31
N ASN A 56 -1.89 10.02 5.41
CA ASN A 56 -1.37 11.15 6.17
C ASN A 56 -0.86 10.67 7.52
N ILE A 57 0.38 11.01 7.86
CA ILE A 57 1.03 10.70 9.13
C ILE A 57 1.54 11.98 9.77
N LYS A 58 0.95 12.34 10.91
CA LYS A 58 1.30 13.54 11.68
C LYS A 58 2.02 13.16 12.96
N THR A 59 3.17 13.79 13.20
CA THR A 59 3.99 13.60 14.40
C THR A 59 4.29 14.96 15.04
N ILE A 60 4.20 15.07 16.36
CA ILE A 60 4.53 16.32 17.07
C ILE A 60 6.05 16.46 17.29
N SER A 61 6.75 15.34 17.51
CA SER A 61 8.11 15.34 18.06
C SER A 61 9.22 15.22 17.01
N SER A 62 9.11 14.25 16.10
CA SER A 62 10.16 13.88 15.16
C SER A 62 9.62 13.03 14.02
N ASN A 63 10.33 13.04 12.90
CA ASN A 63 10.04 12.11 11.81
C ASN A 63 10.13 10.65 12.28
N ILE A 64 9.23 9.83 11.75
CA ILE A 64 9.30 8.38 11.83
C ILE A 64 9.83 7.83 10.51
N TYR A 65 10.54 6.70 10.59
CA TYR A 65 11.00 5.95 9.43
C TYR A 65 10.44 4.54 9.49
N TYR A 66 9.86 4.06 8.40
CA TYR A 66 9.08 2.82 8.40
C TYR A 66 9.01 2.17 7.03
N HIS A 67 8.76 0.86 7.04
CA HIS A 67 8.24 0.17 5.86
C HIS A 67 6.73 0.17 5.88
N LEU A 68 6.13 0.45 4.72
CA LEU A 68 4.72 0.24 4.51
C LEU A 68 4.51 -1.18 3.99
N GLU A 69 3.85 -1.99 4.80
CA GLU A 69 3.58 -3.39 4.50
C GLU A 69 2.09 -3.61 4.35
N TYR A 70 1.69 -4.48 3.45
CA TYR A 70 0.28 -4.75 3.22
C TYR A 70 0.04 -6.19 2.80
N THR A 71 -1.20 -6.63 2.96
CA THR A 71 -1.65 -7.90 2.40
C THR A 71 -3.13 -7.85 2.06
N ARG A 72 -3.47 -8.57 1.00
CA ARG A 72 -4.86 -8.83 0.56
C ARG A 72 -5.39 -10.12 1.15
N ASP A 73 -4.50 -11.01 1.57
CA ASP A 73 -4.86 -12.28 2.15
C ASP A 73 -5.56 -12.09 3.49
N ASN A 74 -6.42 -13.05 3.83
CA ASN A 74 -6.98 -13.13 5.18
C ASN A 74 -5.94 -13.56 6.23
N LEU A 75 -4.70 -13.81 5.82
CA LEU A 75 -3.59 -14.27 6.65
C LEU A 75 -2.61 -13.11 6.93
N ILE A 76 -2.54 -12.68 8.19
CA ILE A 76 -1.70 -11.58 8.69
C ILE A 76 -0.19 -11.89 8.62
N ASN A 77 0.23 -13.06 8.14
CA ASN A 77 1.63 -13.50 8.18
C ASN A 77 2.38 -13.37 6.85
N HIS A 78 1.71 -12.94 5.77
CA HIS A 78 2.32 -12.80 4.46
C HIS A 78 2.11 -11.38 3.96
N TYR A 79 3.16 -10.55 3.99
CA TYR A 79 3.10 -9.14 3.61
C TYR A 79 3.98 -8.84 2.39
N THR A 80 3.47 -7.96 1.55
CA THR A 80 4.25 -7.26 0.53
C THR A 80 4.71 -5.92 1.09
N ILE A 81 5.97 -5.56 0.86
CA ILE A 81 6.51 -4.24 1.22
C ILE A 81 6.31 -3.30 0.03
N TRP A 82 5.52 -2.25 0.21
CA TRP A 82 5.33 -1.22 -0.81
C TRP A 82 6.65 -0.44 -1.01
N HIS A 83 7.15 -0.41 -2.25
CA HIS A 83 8.50 0.03 -2.63
C HIS A 83 9.59 -0.49 -1.68
N SER A 84 9.81 -1.81 -1.68
CA SER A 84 10.79 -2.49 -0.82
C SER A 84 12.21 -1.92 -0.84
N TYR A 85 12.61 -1.24 -1.93
CA TYR A 85 13.90 -0.57 -2.08
C TYR A 85 14.02 0.75 -1.31
N ARG A 86 12.95 1.25 -0.69
CA ARG A 86 12.91 2.55 -0.03
C ARG A 86 12.36 2.47 1.39
N LEU A 87 13.08 3.09 2.32
CA LEU A 87 12.55 3.38 3.66
C LEU A 87 11.75 4.70 3.61
N LEU A 88 10.50 4.67 4.03
CA LEU A 88 9.61 5.83 4.02
C LEU A 88 9.81 6.67 5.28
N ASN A 89 9.42 7.95 5.19
CA ASN A 89 9.31 8.83 6.35
C ASN A 89 8.15 9.81 6.19
N ASN A 90 7.71 10.42 7.29
CA ASN A 90 6.59 11.36 7.30
C ASN A 90 7.01 12.84 7.16
N LYS A 91 8.16 13.17 6.56
CA LYS A 91 8.65 14.56 6.45
C LYS A 91 7.64 15.49 5.77
N HIS A 92 6.87 14.98 4.82
CA HIS A 92 5.85 15.74 4.09
C HIS A 92 4.44 15.56 4.65
N GLU A 93 4.28 14.84 5.76
CA GLU A 93 3.04 14.35 6.39
C GLU A 93 2.19 13.46 5.48
N THR A 94 2.06 13.79 4.20
CA THR A 94 1.26 13.10 3.20
C THR A 94 2.16 12.23 2.30
N ILE A 95 1.73 11.00 2.06
CA ILE A 95 2.33 10.09 1.08
C ILE A 95 1.23 9.68 0.12
N GLN A 96 1.42 10.02 -1.15
CA GLN A 96 0.65 9.46 -2.25
C GLN A 96 1.19 8.07 -2.55
N LEU A 97 0.31 7.09 -2.64
CA LEU A 97 0.65 5.75 -3.08
C LEU A 97 0.49 5.72 -4.59
N ASP A 98 1.62 5.71 -5.28
CA ASP A 98 1.73 5.54 -6.72
C ASP A 98 2.80 4.47 -6.98
N PRO A 99 2.40 3.23 -7.29
CA PRO A 99 1.02 2.81 -7.55
C PRO A 99 0.16 2.75 -6.26
N PRO A 100 -1.16 2.96 -6.36
CA PRO A 100 -2.12 2.66 -5.30
C PRO A 100 -2.10 1.18 -4.92
N ILE A 101 -2.56 0.84 -3.71
CA ILE A 101 -2.57 -0.54 -3.21
C ILE A 101 -3.98 -1.00 -2.88
N ILE A 102 -4.32 -2.24 -3.26
CA ILE A 102 -5.53 -2.92 -2.83
C ILE A 102 -5.16 -3.75 -1.60
N VAL A 103 -5.83 -3.56 -0.46
CA VAL A 103 -5.41 -4.22 0.78
C VAL A 103 -6.59 -4.64 1.65
N LYS A 104 -6.34 -5.68 2.47
CA LYS A 104 -7.18 -6.09 3.60
C LYS A 104 -6.55 -5.66 4.93
N TYR A 105 -5.23 -5.74 5.01
CA TYR A 105 -4.44 -5.32 6.15
C TYR A 105 -3.31 -4.41 5.69
N ILE A 106 -3.05 -3.36 6.45
CA ILE A 106 -1.93 -2.43 6.22
C ILE A 106 -1.17 -2.23 7.53
N ARG A 107 0.15 -2.31 7.46
CA ARG A 107 1.07 -2.27 8.59
C ARG A 107 2.13 -1.21 8.36
N LEU A 108 2.28 -0.30 9.32
CA LEU A 108 3.44 0.58 9.41
C LEU A 108 4.46 -0.10 10.33
N ASN A 109 5.50 -0.67 9.75
CA ASN A 109 6.60 -1.33 10.46
C ASN A 109 7.69 -0.29 10.75
N ILE A 110 7.70 0.23 11.98
CA ILE A 110 8.55 1.36 12.35
C ILE A 110 9.99 0.88 12.56
N LYS A 111 10.92 1.44 11.78
CA LYS A 111 12.36 1.14 11.85
C LYS A 111 13.13 2.15 12.68
N GLN A 112 12.68 3.40 12.71
CA GLN A 112 13.29 4.43 13.54
C GLN A 112 12.25 5.45 13.98
N MET A 113 12.21 5.68 15.29
CA MET A 113 11.42 6.74 15.91
C MET A 113 12.04 7.14 17.25
N LYS A 114 11.90 8.40 17.66
CA LYS A 114 12.33 8.86 18.97
C LYS A 114 11.50 8.20 20.09
N ILE A 115 12.16 7.77 21.17
CA ILE A 115 11.51 7.20 22.36
C ILE A 115 10.36 8.09 22.84
N ASN A 116 9.25 7.47 23.25
CA ASN A 116 8.02 8.13 23.73
C ASN A 116 7.39 9.10 22.72
N SER A 117 7.60 8.89 21.42
CA SER A 117 6.90 9.63 20.36
C SER A 117 5.66 8.88 19.92
N CYS A 118 4.66 9.65 19.48
CA CYS A 118 3.41 9.14 18.95
C CYS A 118 3.11 9.79 17.61
N PHE A 119 2.28 9.14 16.81
CA PHE A 119 1.80 9.70 15.55
C PHE A 119 0.32 9.43 15.33
N GLN A 120 -0.31 10.27 14.52
CA GLN A 120 -1.66 10.07 14.01
C GLN A 120 -1.58 9.60 12.56
N LEU A 121 -2.31 8.55 12.22
CA LEU A 121 -2.43 8.03 10.85
C LEU A 121 -3.85 8.23 10.34
N GLU A 122 -3.98 8.75 9.13
CA GLU A 122 -5.22 8.85 8.38
C GLU A 122 -5.03 8.20 7.01
N ILE A 123 -5.97 7.32 6.64
CA ILE A 123 -5.91 6.55 5.39
C ILE A 123 -7.02 7.03 4.47
N PHE A 124 -6.68 7.26 3.21
CA PHE A 124 -7.59 7.68 2.17
C PHE A 124 -7.72 6.61 1.10
N GLY A 125 -8.95 6.38 0.67
CA GLY A 125 -9.25 5.37 -0.34
C GLY A 125 -10.75 5.15 -0.46
N CYS A 126 -11.11 4.00 -1.00
CA CYS A 126 -12.49 3.56 -1.19
C CYS A 126 -12.56 2.03 -1.18
N ILE A 127 -13.76 1.48 -1.02
CA ILE A 127 -13.96 0.03 -1.12
C ILE A 127 -13.58 -0.41 -2.54
N PHE A 128 -12.80 -1.47 -2.65
CA PHE A 128 -12.48 -2.08 -3.93
C PHE A 128 -13.65 -2.97 -4.37
N THR A 129 -14.33 -2.58 -5.45
CA THR A 129 -15.56 -3.23 -5.94
C THR A 129 -15.39 -4.00 -7.24
N ASP A 130 -14.21 -3.98 -7.86
CA ASP A 130 -13.97 -4.63 -9.16
C ASP A 130 -14.02 -6.17 -9.08
N GLY A 131 -13.84 -6.73 -7.88
CA GLY A 131 -14.01 -8.15 -7.61
C GLY A 131 -12.89 -9.04 -8.15
N VAL A 132 -11.89 -8.48 -8.83
CA VAL A 132 -10.67 -9.20 -9.22
C VAL A 132 -9.88 -9.59 -7.96
N VAL A 133 -9.70 -10.89 -7.75
CA VAL A 133 -8.99 -11.42 -6.57
C VAL A 133 -7.53 -11.66 -6.88
N SER A 134 -7.22 -12.11 -8.09
CA SER A 134 -5.86 -12.27 -8.60
C SER A 134 -5.91 -12.47 -10.11
N TYR A 135 -4.79 -12.22 -10.79
CA TYR A 135 -4.56 -12.70 -12.15
C TYR A 135 -3.24 -13.44 -12.22
N SER A 136 -3.14 -14.34 -13.19
CA SER A 136 -1.93 -15.10 -13.47
C SER A 136 -1.56 -14.96 -14.93
N MET A 137 -0.28 -14.69 -15.21
CA MET A 137 0.20 -14.44 -16.56
C MET A 137 1.70 -14.68 -16.66
N LEU A 138 2.22 -14.70 -17.89
CA LEU A 138 3.66 -14.55 -18.07
C LEU A 138 4.06 -13.14 -17.66
N GLN A 139 5.17 -13.01 -16.92
CA GLN A 139 5.80 -11.74 -16.65
C GLN A 139 6.12 -11.07 -17.98
N GLY A 140 5.96 -9.76 -18.03
CA GLY A 140 6.31 -8.94 -19.18
C GLY A 140 7.80 -8.98 -19.51
N ASN A 141 8.20 -8.26 -20.55
CA ASN A 141 9.61 -8.17 -20.94
C ASN A 141 9.92 -6.79 -21.52
N ASN A 142 11.21 -6.54 -21.72
CA ASN A 142 11.70 -5.34 -22.38
C ASN A 142 11.27 -4.04 -21.68
N GLN A 143 11.37 -4.00 -20.34
CA GLN A 143 10.95 -2.84 -19.51
C GLN A 143 9.44 -2.63 -19.46
N LEU A 144 8.67 -3.66 -19.83
CA LEU A 144 7.21 -3.70 -19.76
C LEU A 144 6.78 -4.88 -18.89
N GLU A 145 7.55 -5.13 -17.84
CA GLU A 145 7.21 -6.03 -16.75
C GLU A 145 6.04 -5.46 -15.91
N ASP A 146 5.36 -6.36 -15.21
CA ASP A 146 4.48 -6.00 -14.10
C ASP A 146 5.35 -5.83 -12.86
N ASP A 147 5.83 -4.61 -12.65
CA ASP A 147 6.77 -4.23 -11.59
C ASP A 147 6.10 -4.11 -10.22
N THR A 148 4.78 -3.99 -10.20
CA THR A 148 3.99 -3.80 -8.99
C THR A 148 3.30 -5.08 -8.51
N TYR A 149 3.53 -6.19 -9.21
CA TYR A 149 2.90 -7.47 -8.91
C TYR A 149 3.20 -7.94 -7.48
N ASP A 150 2.15 -8.05 -6.68
CA ASP A 150 2.24 -8.34 -5.24
C ASP A 150 2.12 -9.83 -4.89
N GLY A 151 2.01 -10.70 -5.90
CA GLY A 151 1.91 -12.15 -5.76
C GLY A 151 3.23 -12.89 -5.90
N GLN A 152 3.14 -14.14 -6.34
CA GLN A 152 4.29 -15.02 -6.49
C GLN A 152 4.87 -14.98 -7.90
N TYR A 153 6.20 -15.06 -8.00
CA TYR A 153 6.93 -15.12 -9.27
C TYR A 153 7.71 -16.42 -9.40
N ASN A 154 7.29 -17.25 -10.35
CA ASN A 154 8.05 -18.43 -10.78
C ASN A 154 9.12 -18.02 -11.80
N ILE A 155 10.34 -17.86 -11.32
CA ILE A 155 11.47 -17.43 -12.16
C ILE A 155 11.80 -18.38 -13.32
N LYS A 156 11.54 -19.69 -13.17
CA LYS A 156 11.86 -20.69 -14.21
C LYS A 156 10.95 -20.56 -15.43
N HIS A 157 9.68 -20.23 -15.20
CA HIS A 157 8.66 -20.11 -16.23
C HIS A 157 8.27 -18.66 -16.53
N ARG A 158 8.93 -17.70 -15.86
CA ARG A 158 8.55 -16.28 -15.84
C ARG A 158 7.05 -16.11 -15.60
N TYR A 159 6.49 -16.81 -14.61
CA TYR A 159 5.04 -16.89 -14.41
C TYR A 159 4.64 -16.22 -13.11
N LEU A 160 3.70 -15.28 -13.20
CA LEU A 160 3.08 -14.55 -12.10
C LEU A 160 1.79 -15.24 -11.71
N TYR A 161 1.54 -15.41 -10.41
CA TYR A 161 0.31 -16.01 -9.89
C TYR A 161 -0.01 -15.56 -8.45
N ASP A 162 -1.28 -15.69 -8.06
CA ASP A 162 -1.82 -15.34 -6.73
C ASP A 162 -1.64 -13.86 -6.34
N GLY A 163 -1.47 -12.97 -7.32
CA GLY A 163 -1.20 -11.55 -7.14
C GLY A 163 -2.09 -10.62 -7.98
N LEU A 164 -1.91 -9.33 -7.72
CA LEU A 164 -2.40 -8.18 -8.49
C LEU A 164 -1.22 -7.23 -8.71
N GLY A 165 -1.35 -6.34 -9.69
CA GLY A 165 -0.32 -5.39 -10.08
C GLY A 165 -0.88 -4.36 -11.06
N GLN A 166 -0.05 -3.91 -11.99
CA GLN A 166 -0.34 -2.82 -12.94
C GLN A 166 -1.63 -3.03 -13.74
N LEU A 167 -2.03 -4.27 -14.03
CA LEU A 167 -3.26 -4.55 -14.80
C LEU A 167 -4.56 -4.34 -14.01
N SER A 168 -4.46 -4.01 -12.73
CA SER A 168 -5.60 -3.89 -11.79
C SER A 168 -5.49 -2.70 -10.86
N ASP A 169 -4.46 -1.87 -11.00
CA ASP A 169 -4.21 -0.73 -10.13
C ASP A 169 -5.02 0.51 -10.52
N GLY A 170 -5.92 0.40 -11.50
CA GLY A 170 -6.82 1.48 -11.94
C GLY A 170 -6.12 2.64 -12.66
N GLN A 171 -4.83 2.51 -12.95
CA GLN A 171 -4.08 3.49 -13.72
C GLN A 171 -4.10 3.15 -15.21
N THR A 172 -3.97 4.18 -16.04
CA THR A 172 -3.89 4.04 -17.50
C THR A 172 -2.61 4.68 -18.00
N GLY A 173 -1.90 3.97 -18.86
CA GLY A 173 -0.70 4.49 -19.50
C GLY A 173 -0.97 5.58 -20.54
N PRO A 174 0.08 6.35 -20.90
CA PRO A 174 0.05 7.23 -22.06
C PRO A 174 -0.15 6.44 -23.36
N ASP A 175 -0.60 7.11 -24.42
CA ASP A 175 -0.84 6.49 -25.74
C ASP A 175 0.41 5.82 -26.32
N ASP A 176 1.60 6.40 -26.07
CA ASP A 176 2.88 5.81 -26.41
C ASP A 176 3.51 5.13 -25.20
N HIS A 177 3.75 3.83 -25.30
CA HIS A 177 4.42 3.04 -24.27
C HIS A 177 5.88 3.41 -24.01
N GLU A 178 6.55 4.15 -24.90
CA GLU A 178 7.91 4.64 -24.64
C GLU A 178 7.90 5.81 -23.63
N ASP A 179 6.77 6.50 -23.49
CA ASP A 179 6.60 7.53 -22.47
C ASP A 179 6.57 6.92 -21.06
N LEU A 180 7.18 7.62 -20.10
CA LEU A 180 7.34 7.14 -18.71
C LEU A 180 8.08 5.80 -18.60
N HIS A 181 8.92 5.46 -19.58
CA HIS A 181 9.65 4.19 -19.63
C HIS A 181 8.73 2.96 -19.56
N GLY A 182 7.48 3.07 -20.02
CA GLY A 182 6.58 1.93 -20.09
C GLY A 182 6.04 1.42 -18.76
N PHE A 183 6.27 2.12 -17.63
CA PHE A 183 5.84 1.66 -16.30
C PHE A 183 4.33 1.37 -16.18
N GLN A 184 3.50 2.00 -17.02
CA GLN A 184 2.05 1.80 -17.05
C GLN A 184 1.61 0.68 -18.01
N TRP A 185 2.55 -0.05 -18.60
CA TRP A 185 2.32 -1.04 -19.64
C TRP A 185 2.92 -2.37 -19.24
N VAL A 186 2.15 -3.44 -19.45
CA VAL A 186 2.66 -4.81 -19.35
C VAL A 186 2.54 -5.48 -20.71
N LYS A 187 3.66 -6.03 -21.22
CA LYS A 187 3.69 -6.66 -22.54
C LYS A 187 4.38 -8.02 -22.52
N ILE A 188 3.70 -9.01 -23.08
CA ILE A 188 4.21 -10.35 -23.33
C ILE A 188 4.53 -10.47 -24.83
N ASN A 189 5.66 -11.10 -25.18
CA ASN A 189 6.02 -11.40 -26.57
C ASN A 189 5.65 -12.84 -26.93
#